data_AF-A0A1I7RJB9-F1
#
_entry.id   AF-A0A1I7RJB9-F1
#
_cell.length_a   1.000
_cell.length_b   1.000
_cell.length_c   1.000
_cell.angle_alpha   90.00
_cell.angle_beta   90.00
_cell.angle_gamma   90.00
#
_symmetry.space_group_name_H-M   'P 1'
#
loop_
_entity.id
_entity.type
_entity.pdbx_description
1 polymer ?
#
loop_
_entity_poly.entity_id
_entity_poly.type
_entity_poly.pdbx_seq_one_letter_code
_entity_poly.pdbx_strand_id
1 'polypeptide(L)'
;MVWAQKNHDKHANEMAYFFGLHPVINKTEDDLEMEAFFPPVCRNFFNGEVPLEDWDQVDYNGRNYYYFNFDGEETPHMVKNGVYDVESIKFWLYHLKEVEEKGTRVQRSLRRAIVHRNTLASESSGSGKSGNKKYQDAEQSVPLLTVLTILIVAAFVLATVAFTLSVIQMCWGWRKRRVQPDLEEEEMKILRRYDDDFPKYVF
;
A
#
# COMPACT_ATOMS: atom_id res chain seq x y z
N MET A 1 -9.68 0.74 13.42
CA MET A 1 -10.77 0.94 12.46
C MET A 1 -10.68 -0.22 11.49
N VAL A 2 -11.61 -1.16 11.56
CA VAL A 2 -11.71 -2.23 10.56
C VAL A 2 -13.12 -2.27 10.04
N TRP A 3 -13.15 -2.48 8.73
CA TRP A 3 -14.30 -2.35 7.86
C TRP A 3 -14.65 -3.76 7.39
N ALA A 4 -15.75 -4.30 7.89
CA ALA A 4 -16.39 -5.47 7.30
C ALA A 4 -17.66 -4.95 6.63
N GLN A 5 -17.68 -4.97 5.29
CA GLN A 5 -18.82 -4.56 4.49
C GLN A 5 -19.05 -5.55 3.36
N LYS A 6 -20.30 -5.93 3.14
CA LYS A 6 -20.75 -6.89 2.15
C LYS A 6 -20.90 -6.07 0.90
N ASN A 7 -20.11 -6.44 -0.10
CA ASN A 7 -19.93 -5.70 -1.36
C ASN A 7 -19.02 -4.46 -1.30
N HIS A 8 -18.55 -4.04 -0.11
CA HIS A 8 -17.49 -3.03 0.05
C HIS A 8 -16.25 -3.54 0.81
N ASP A 9 -16.00 -4.86 0.76
CA ASP A 9 -14.84 -5.53 1.36
C ASP A 9 -13.49 -5.18 0.71
N LYS A 10 -13.52 -4.38 -0.36
CA LYS A 10 -12.32 -3.96 -1.07
C LYS A 10 -11.75 -2.73 -0.40
N HIS A 11 -10.50 -2.87 0.00
CA HIS A 11 -9.67 -1.79 0.51
C HIS A 11 -9.92 -0.48 -0.25
N ALA A 12 -10.25 0.58 0.50
CA ALA A 12 -10.43 1.97 0.04
C ALA A 12 -11.75 2.31 -0.66
N ASN A 13 -12.76 1.43 -0.67
CA ASN A 13 -14.09 1.79 -1.18
C ASN A 13 -14.76 2.91 -0.37
N GLU A 14 -14.51 2.95 0.94
CA GLU A 14 -14.98 3.97 1.86
C GLU A 14 -14.47 5.38 1.52
N MET A 15 -13.33 5.47 0.81
CA MET A 15 -12.78 6.75 0.36
C MET A 15 -13.69 7.46 -0.64
N ALA A 16 -14.54 6.72 -1.38
CA ALA A 16 -15.50 7.34 -2.27
C ALA A 16 -16.49 8.22 -1.48
N TYR A 17 -16.95 7.77 -0.32
CA TYR A 17 -17.83 8.53 0.58
C TYR A 17 -17.10 9.71 1.21
N PHE A 18 -15.84 9.53 1.57
CA PHE A 18 -15.00 10.61 2.10
C PHE A 18 -14.83 11.76 1.10
N PHE A 19 -14.64 11.45 -0.18
CA PHE A 19 -14.44 12.45 -1.24
C PHE A 19 -15.74 12.90 -1.92
N GLY A 20 -16.90 12.37 -1.52
CA GLY A 20 -18.18 12.65 -2.20
C GLY A 20 -18.25 12.11 -3.64
N LEU A 21 -17.49 11.06 -3.95
CA LEU A 21 -17.44 10.37 -5.24
C LEU A 21 -18.34 9.11 -5.27
N HIS A 22 -19.15 8.89 -4.24
CA HIS A 22 -20.08 7.77 -4.17
C HIS A 22 -21.26 7.93 -5.15
N PRO A 23 -21.94 6.83 -5.55
CA PRO A 23 -23.06 6.90 -6.49
C PRO A 23 -24.18 7.83 -6.00
N VAL A 24 -24.65 8.72 -6.87
CA VAL A 24 -25.77 9.65 -6.56
C VAL A 24 -27.14 9.10 -6.98
N ILE A 25 -27.16 8.11 -7.86
CA ILE A 25 -28.38 7.44 -8.37
C ILE A 25 -28.30 5.95 -8.06
N ASN A 26 -29.46 5.30 -7.86
CA ASN A 26 -29.57 3.86 -7.55
C ASN A 26 -28.75 3.42 -6.33
N LYS A 27 -28.82 4.20 -5.24
CA LYS A 27 -28.16 3.87 -3.97
C LYS A 27 -28.77 2.62 -3.34
N THR A 28 -27.92 1.76 -2.83
CA THR A 28 -28.28 0.66 -1.93
C THR A 28 -28.56 1.19 -0.52
N GLU A 29 -29.08 0.36 0.37
CA GLU A 29 -29.27 0.71 1.78
C GLU A 29 -27.94 1.03 2.45
N ASP A 30 -26.92 0.19 2.22
CA ASP A 30 -25.54 0.42 2.67
C ASP A 30 -24.98 1.76 2.17
N ASP A 31 -25.25 2.13 0.91
CA ASP A 31 -24.80 3.43 0.36
C ASP A 31 -25.44 4.62 1.10
N LEU A 32 -26.72 4.49 1.46
CA LEU A 32 -27.43 5.52 2.22
C LEU A 32 -26.91 5.63 3.66
N GLU A 33 -26.61 4.51 4.30
CA GLU A 33 -26.03 4.48 5.65
C GLU A 33 -24.62 5.09 5.66
N MET A 34 -23.81 4.76 4.66
CA MET A 34 -22.46 5.32 4.49
C MET A 34 -22.48 6.83 4.23
N GLU A 35 -23.41 7.31 3.39
CA GLU A 35 -23.60 8.73 3.12
C GLU A 35 -24.15 9.50 4.32
N ALA A 36 -24.98 8.87 5.16
CA ALA A 36 -25.42 9.47 6.41
C ALA A 36 -24.29 9.54 7.46
N PHE A 37 -23.39 8.56 7.44
CA PHE A 37 -22.34 8.41 8.45
C PHE A 37 -21.08 9.25 8.15
N PHE A 38 -20.47 9.09 6.98
CA PHE A 38 -19.12 9.60 6.71
C PHE A 38 -19.01 11.13 6.65
N PRO A 39 -19.84 11.85 5.88
CA PRO A 39 -19.75 13.30 5.75
C PRO A 39 -19.78 14.06 7.09
N PRO A 40 -20.70 13.81 8.04
CA PRO A 40 -20.68 14.51 9.31
C PRO A 40 -19.46 14.17 10.16
N VAL A 41 -19.06 12.88 10.21
CA VAL A 41 -17.86 12.44 10.95
C VAL A 41 -16.61 13.16 10.47
N CYS A 42 -16.43 13.23 9.15
CA CYS A 42 -15.28 13.88 8.54
C CYS A 42 -15.31 15.39 8.76
N ARG A 43 -16.48 16.02 8.58
CA ARG A 43 -16.66 17.46 8.80
C ARG A 43 -16.30 17.85 10.23
N ASN A 44 -16.85 17.14 11.21
CA ASN A 44 -16.59 17.40 12.63
C ASN A 44 -15.10 17.22 12.94
N PHE A 45 -14.50 16.11 12.47
CA PHE A 45 -13.06 15.86 12.63
C PHE A 45 -12.19 16.99 12.06
N PHE A 46 -12.48 17.47 10.84
CA PHE A 46 -11.73 18.55 10.21
C PHE A 46 -11.93 19.91 10.87
N ASN A 47 -13.06 20.12 11.53
CA ASN A 47 -13.33 21.33 12.33
C ASN A 47 -12.71 21.27 13.74
N GLY A 48 -12.02 20.17 14.09
CA GLY A 48 -11.49 19.97 15.44
C GLY A 48 -12.55 19.63 16.49
N GLU A 49 -13.73 19.20 16.04
CA GLU A 49 -14.84 18.76 16.87
C GLU A 49 -14.76 17.24 17.11
N VAL A 50 -15.56 16.74 18.04
CA VAL A 50 -15.68 15.30 18.27
C VAL A 50 -16.45 14.68 17.08
N PRO A 51 -15.93 13.63 16.42
CA PRO A 51 -16.57 13.11 15.20
C PRO A 51 -18.02 12.65 15.41
N LEU A 52 -18.32 12.02 16.54
CA LEU A 52 -19.65 11.62 17.01
C LEU A 52 -19.76 11.84 18.52
N GLU A 53 -20.97 12.03 19.04
CA GLU A 53 -21.21 12.34 20.46
C GLU A 53 -20.61 11.30 21.44
N ASP A 54 -20.59 10.03 21.08
CA ASP A 54 -20.10 8.92 21.88
C ASP A 54 -18.66 8.48 21.54
N TRP A 55 -17.96 9.22 20.69
CA TRP A 55 -16.62 8.88 20.20
C TRP A 55 -15.54 9.14 21.25
N ASP A 56 -15.20 8.12 22.01
CA ASP A 56 -14.04 8.16 22.90
C ASP A 56 -12.72 8.07 22.12
N GLN A 57 -11.71 8.82 22.53
CA GLN A 57 -10.39 8.76 21.91
C GLN A 57 -9.72 7.39 22.14
N VAL A 58 -8.97 6.96 21.14
CA VAL A 58 -8.07 5.80 21.27
C VAL A 58 -7.01 6.13 22.32
N ASP A 59 -6.86 5.29 23.34
CA ASP A 59 -5.87 5.52 24.38
C ASP A 59 -4.47 5.02 23.96
N TYR A 60 -3.45 5.29 24.78
CA TYR A 60 -2.08 4.82 24.53
C TYR A 60 -1.92 3.29 24.54
N ASN A 61 -2.90 2.56 25.07
CA ASN A 61 -2.95 1.10 25.06
C ASN A 61 -3.70 0.55 23.84
N GLY A 62 -4.11 1.42 22.91
CA GLY A 62 -4.91 1.05 21.74
C GLY A 62 -6.35 0.64 22.07
N ARG A 63 -6.85 1.04 23.25
CA ARG A 63 -8.24 0.83 23.65
C ARG A 63 -9.12 1.89 23.03
N ASN A 64 -10.41 1.55 22.94
CA ASN A 64 -11.45 2.36 22.32
C ASN A 64 -11.27 2.35 20.80
N TYR A 65 -12.20 1.76 20.08
CA TYR A 65 -12.20 1.84 18.62
C TYR A 65 -13.64 1.85 18.11
N TYR A 66 -13.84 2.56 17.01
CA TYR A 66 -15.10 2.51 16.30
C TYR A 66 -15.10 1.31 15.35
N TYR A 67 -16.14 0.49 15.47
CA TYR A 67 -16.36 -0.68 14.63
C TYR A 67 -17.39 -0.35 13.56
N PHE A 68 -17.01 -0.58 12.31
CA PHE A 68 -17.84 -0.30 11.15
C PHE A 68 -18.24 -1.61 10.52
N ASN A 69 -19.45 -2.05 10.86
CA ASN A 69 -20.08 -3.19 10.25
C ASN A 69 -21.48 -2.78 9.83
N PHE A 70 -21.78 -3.03 8.56
CA PHE A 70 -23.08 -2.76 7.95
C PHE A 70 -23.76 -4.08 7.52
N ASP A 71 -23.15 -5.23 7.84
CA ASP A 71 -23.56 -6.56 7.34
C ASP A 71 -24.31 -7.44 8.35
N GLY A 72 -24.81 -6.88 9.45
CA GLY A 72 -25.37 -7.69 10.53
C GLY A 72 -26.30 -6.95 11.49
N GLU A 73 -26.60 -7.60 12.62
CA GLU A 73 -27.46 -7.06 13.69
C GLU A 73 -26.83 -5.90 14.46
N GLU A 74 -25.50 -5.73 14.37
CA GLU A 74 -24.77 -4.67 15.06
C GLU A 74 -24.46 -3.53 14.09
N THR A 75 -25.11 -2.39 14.32
CA THR A 75 -24.86 -1.13 13.63
C THR A 75 -23.47 -0.57 13.98
N PRO A 76 -22.94 0.38 13.19
CA PRO A 76 -21.68 1.05 13.51
C PRO A 76 -21.70 1.61 14.94
N HIS A 77 -20.76 1.17 15.77
CA HIS A 77 -20.76 1.52 17.18
C HIS A 77 -19.34 1.66 17.75
N MET A 78 -19.26 2.37 18.87
CA MET A 78 -18.03 2.53 19.62
C MET A 78 -17.79 1.33 20.56
N VAL A 79 -16.66 0.64 20.41
CA VAL A 79 -16.23 -0.39 21.35
C VAL A 79 -15.37 0.25 22.43
N LYS A 80 -15.91 0.40 23.64
CA LYS A 80 -15.21 1.01 24.78
C LYS A 80 -14.35 0.00 25.53
N ASN A 81 -13.15 0.41 25.95
CA ASN A 81 -12.17 -0.41 26.66
C ASN A 81 -11.68 -1.68 25.94
N GLY A 82 -12.12 -1.93 24.71
CA GLY A 82 -11.65 -3.03 23.87
C GLY A 82 -10.44 -2.60 23.02
N VAL A 83 -9.58 -3.56 22.70
CA VAL A 83 -8.46 -3.39 21.76
C VAL A 83 -8.80 -4.16 20.49
N TYR A 84 -8.65 -3.51 19.35
CA TYR A 84 -8.98 -4.10 18.05
C TYR A 84 -8.02 -5.26 17.72
N ASP A 85 -8.56 -6.44 17.39
CA ASP A 85 -7.83 -7.64 16.91
C ASP A 85 -6.48 -7.90 17.60
N VAL A 86 -6.53 -8.03 18.92
CA VAL A 86 -5.36 -8.19 19.79
C VAL A 86 -4.45 -9.34 19.36
N GLU A 87 -5.02 -10.47 18.96
CA GLU A 87 -4.24 -11.66 18.64
C GLU A 87 -3.46 -11.51 17.34
N SER A 88 -4.04 -10.91 16.30
CA SER A 88 -3.31 -10.58 15.07
C SER A 88 -2.23 -9.53 15.34
N ILE A 89 -2.54 -8.48 16.10
CA ILE A 89 -1.54 -7.46 16.46
C ILE A 89 -0.37 -8.09 17.21
N LYS A 90 -0.65 -8.97 18.19
CA LYS A 90 0.40 -9.67 18.93
C LYS A 90 1.26 -10.54 18.02
N PHE A 91 0.64 -11.26 17.10
CA PHE A 91 1.36 -12.10 16.14
C PHE A 91 2.34 -11.26 15.30
N TRP A 92 1.86 -10.19 14.67
CA TRP A 92 2.68 -9.35 13.80
C TRP A 92 3.79 -8.60 14.55
N LEU A 93 3.50 -8.05 15.73
CA LEU A 93 4.46 -7.21 16.45
C LEU A 93 5.43 -8.00 17.33
N TYR A 94 4.98 -9.08 17.97
CA TYR A 94 5.79 -9.80 18.95
C TYR A 94 6.32 -11.13 18.40
N HIS A 95 5.45 -11.97 17.84
CA HIS A 95 5.88 -13.32 17.41
C HIS A 95 6.86 -13.26 16.24
N LEU A 96 6.62 -12.40 15.25
CA LEU A 96 7.55 -12.25 14.13
C LEU A 96 8.89 -11.63 14.54
N LYS A 97 8.86 -10.67 15.46
CA LYS A 97 10.08 -10.09 16.04
C LYS A 97 10.90 -11.15 16.75
N GLU A 98 10.26 -12.04 17.52
CA GLU A 98 10.96 -13.14 18.19
C GLU A 98 11.62 -14.10 17.18
N VAL A 99 10.92 -14.42 16.09
CA VAL A 99 11.46 -15.26 15.01
C VAL A 99 12.68 -14.58 14.36
N GLU A 100 12.59 -13.28 14.07
CA GLU A 100 13.70 -12.50 13.51
C GLU A 100 14.91 -12.46 14.44
N GLU A 101 14.69 -12.19 15.73
CA GLU A 101 15.75 -12.16 16.74
C GLU A 101 16.45 -13.51 16.89
N LYS A 102 15.69 -14.62 16.87
CA LYS A 102 16.28 -15.97 16.89
C LYS A 102 17.08 -16.25 15.62
N GLY A 103 16.53 -15.94 14.45
CA GLY A 103 17.21 -16.11 13.16
C GLY A 103 18.53 -15.34 13.09
N THR A 104 18.52 -14.07 13.50
CA THR A 104 19.71 -13.22 13.51
C THR A 104 20.77 -13.72 14.51
N ARG A 105 20.37 -14.22 15.69
CA ARG A 105 21.31 -14.82 16.66
C ARG A 105 22.00 -16.06 16.09
N VAL A 106 21.25 -16.95 15.43
CA VAL A 106 21.80 -18.15 14.78
C VAL A 106 22.76 -17.78 13.63
N GLN A 107 22.39 -16.81 12.80
CA GLN A 107 23.26 -16.36 11.72
C GLN A 107 24.57 -15.75 12.25
N ARG A 108 24.51 -14.97 13.34
CA ARG A 108 25.70 -14.41 14.00
C ARG A 108 26.57 -15.48 14.66
N SER A 109 25.99 -16.54 15.26
CA SER A 109 26.77 -17.63 15.83
C SER A 109 27.47 -18.45 14.74
N LEU A 110 26.77 -18.77 13.66
CA LEU A 110 27.34 -19.46 12.49
C LEU A 110 28.48 -18.66 11.86
N ARG A 111 28.29 -17.35 11.64
CA ARG A 111 29.34 -16.49 11.09
C ARG A 111 30.59 -16.47 11.97
N ARG A 112 30.43 -16.39 13.29
CA ARG A 112 31.55 -16.46 14.25
C ARG A 112 32.26 -17.81 14.20
N ALA A 113 31.52 -18.91 14.14
CA ALA A 113 32.09 -20.26 14.05
C ALA A 113 32.88 -20.47 12.76
N ILE A 114 32.38 -19.98 11.62
CA ILE A 114 33.07 -20.04 10.32
C ILE A 114 34.38 -19.23 10.36
N VAL A 115 34.33 -18.01 10.88
CA VAL A 115 35.54 -17.17 11.02
C VAL A 115 36.57 -17.88 11.89
N HIS A 116 36.19 -18.36 13.08
CA HIS A 116 37.10 -19.06 13.99
C HIS A 116 37.72 -20.31 13.36
N ARG A 117 36.94 -21.10 12.61
CA ARG A 117 37.44 -22.27 11.89
C ARG A 117 38.49 -21.88 10.83
N ASN A 118 38.24 -20.81 10.08
CA ASN A 118 39.16 -20.34 9.05
C ASN A 118 40.46 -19.79 9.65
N THR A 119 40.39 -19.11 10.81
CA THR A 119 41.59 -18.65 11.53
C THR A 119 42.44 -19.83 12.00
N LEU A 120 41.82 -20.85 12.60
CA LEU A 120 42.53 -22.05 13.07
C LEU A 120 43.14 -22.87 11.91
N ALA A 121 42.48 -22.93 10.76
CA ALA A 121 43.00 -23.60 9.57
C ALA A 121 44.20 -22.84 8.97
N SER A 122 44.19 -21.50 9.05
CA SER A 122 45.33 -20.68 8.62
C SER A 122 46.53 -20.88 9.55
N GLU A 123 46.33 -20.96 10.87
CA GLU A 123 47.40 -21.18 11.85
C GLU A 123 47.99 -22.60 11.79
N SER A 124 47.18 -23.64 11.52
CA SER A 124 47.67 -25.02 11.39
C SER A 124 48.44 -25.29 10.10
N SER A 125 48.32 -24.42 9.09
CA SER A 125 49.11 -24.47 7.84
C SER A 125 50.48 -23.79 7.94
N GLY A 126 50.78 -23.14 9.07
CA GLY A 126 52.04 -22.42 9.32
C GLY A 126 53.14 -23.25 9.96
N SER A 127 53.39 -24.48 9.50
CA SER A 127 54.64 -25.21 9.80
C SER A 127 54.90 -26.30 8.77
N GLY A 128 55.36 -25.89 7.59
CA GLY A 128 55.84 -26.82 6.57
C GLY A 128 56.46 -26.09 5.38
N LYS A 129 57.79 -26.12 5.29
CA LYS A 129 58.57 -25.79 4.08
C LYS A 129 57.89 -26.39 2.84
N SER A 130 57.65 -25.61 1.79
CA SER A 130 57.79 -26.09 0.40
C SER A 130 57.53 -25.00 -0.63
N GLY A 131 58.47 -24.86 -1.56
CA GLY A 131 58.10 -24.88 -2.97
C GLY A 131 57.57 -23.59 -3.59
N ASN A 132 58.52 -22.86 -4.17
CA ASN A 132 58.38 -22.03 -5.37
C ASN A 132 57.18 -22.45 -6.26
N LYS A 133 56.10 -21.65 -6.28
CA LYS A 133 55.07 -21.74 -7.31
C LYS A 133 54.79 -20.34 -7.85
N LYS A 134 55.18 -20.15 -9.11
CA LYS A 134 54.87 -19.02 -9.95
C LYS A 134 53.38 -18.68 -9.85
N TYR A 135 53.10 -17.40 -9.60
CA TYR A 135 51.83 -16.79 -9.93
C TYR A 135 51.60 -16.95 -11.44
N GLN A 136 50.61 -17.76 -11.81
CA GLN A 136 49.93 -17.61 -13.09
C GLN A 136 48.65 -16.84 -12.82
N ASP A 137 48.57 -15.66 -13.41
CA ASP A 137 47.32 -14.93 -13.61
C ASP A 137 46.32 -15.86 -14.28
N ALA A 138 45.29 -16.26 -13.55
CA ALA A 138 44.12 -16.88 -14.13
C ALA A 138 43.15 -15.76 -14.47
N GLU A 139 43.15 -15.32 -15.72
CA GLU A 139 42.02 -14.64 -16.34
C GLU A 139 40.75 -15.42 -16.00
N GLN A 140 39.89 -14.79 -15.19
CA GLN A 140 38.61 -15.33 -14.79
C GLN A 140 37.68 -15.29 -16.00
N SER A 141 37.76 -16.30 -16.86
CA SER A 141 36.83 -16.49 -17.98
C SER A 141 35.44 -16.75 -17.41
N VAL A 142 34.59 -15.73 -17.48
CA VAL A 142 33.18 -15.81 -17.11
C VAL A 142 32.53 -16.83 -18.04
N PRO A 143 31.93 -17.92 -17.54
CA PRO A 143 31.42 -18.98 -18.40
C PRO A 143 30.34 -18.43 -19.33
N LEU A 144 30.41 -18.77 -20.62
CA LEU A 144 29.55 -18.24 -21.68
C LEU A 144 28.04 -18.38 -21.34
N LEU A 145 27.69 -19.40 -20.56
CA LEU A 145 26.35 -19.62 -20.00
C LEU A 145 25.88 -18.49 -19.06
N THR A 146 26.76 -17.93 -18.23
CA THR A 146 26.43 -16.82 -17.33
C THR A 146 26.21 -15.50 -18.07
N VAL A 147 26.94 -15.27 -19.16
CA VAL A 147 26.69 -14.10 -20.02
C VAL A 147 25.34 -14.25 -20.73
N LEU A 148 25.04 -15.44 -21.25
CA LEU A 148 23.77 -15.74 -21.91
C LEU A 148 22.56 -15.56 -20.95
N THR A 149 22.66 -16.04 -19.71
CA THR A 149 21.57 -15.88 -18.74
C THR A 149 21.34 -14.42 -18.35
N ILE A 150 22.41 -13.63 -18.19
CA ILE A 150 22.30 -12.18 -17.93
C ILE A 150 21.59 -11.48 -19.09
N LEU A 151 21.93 -11.82 -20.35
CA LEU A 151 21.29 -11.24 -21.53
C LEU A 151 19.80 -11.60 -21.63
N ILE A 152 19.43 -12.85 -21.32
CA ILE A 152 18.02 -13.30 -21.31
C ILE A 152 17.22 -12.56 -20.24
N VAL A 153 17.76 -12.43 -19.03
CA VAL A 153 17.10 -11.70 -17.93
C VAL A 153 16.95 -10.22 -18.29
N ALA A 154 17.98 -9.59 -18.85
CA ALA A 154 17.92 -8.21 -19.28
C ALA A 154 16.86 -7.98 -20.38
N ALA A 155 16.77 -8.89 -21.36
CA ALA A 155 15.75 -8.81 -22.41
C ALA A 155 14.33 -8.95 -21.85
N PHE A 156 14.11 -9.84 -20.87
CA PHE A 156 12.82 -9.99 -20.20
C PHE A 156 12.41 -8.73 -19.43
N VAL A 157 13.35 -8.12 -18.70
CA VAL A 157 13.08 -6.86 -17.97
C VAL A 157 12.74 -5.73 -18.93
N LEU A 158 13.43 -5.62 -20.06
CA LEU A 158 13.12 -4.60 -21.06
C LEU A 158 11.74 -4.83 -21.70
N ALA A 159 11.37 -6.09 -21.96
CA ALA A 159 10.06 -6.43 -22.52
C ALA A 159 8.91 -6.10 -21.55
N THR A 160 9.08 -6.36 -20.25
CA THR A 160 8.04 -6.03 -19.25
C THR A 160 7.88 -4.52 -19.07
N VAL A 161 8.99 -3.76 -19.07
CA VAL A 161 8.93 -2.29 -19.04
C VAL A 161 8.22 -1.74 -20.29
N ALA A 162 8.54 -2.24 -21.48
CA ALA A 162 7.87 -1.81 -22.71
C ALA A 162 6.36 -2.14 -22.71
N PHE A 163 5.98 -3.31 -22.20
CA PHE A 163 4.58 -3.73 -22.07
C PHE A 163 3.82 -2.83 -21.09
N THR A 164 4.38 -2.57 -19.90
CA THR A 164 3.74 -1.70 -18.90
C THR A 164 3.56 -0.27 -19.41
N LEU A 165 4.55 0.29 -20.11
CA LEU A 165 4.43 1.61 -20.74
C LEU A 165 3.33 1.64 -21.81
N SER A 166 3.21 0.58 -22.62
CA SER A 166 2.15 0.47 -23.64
C SER A 166 0.76 0.40 -23.02
N VAL A 167 0.59 -0.34 -21.93
CA VAL A 167 -0.69 -0.42 -21.19
C VAL A 167 -1.04 0.94 -20.59
N ILE A 168 -0.06 1.63 -19.97
CA ILE A 168 -0.27 2.98 -19.42
C ILE A 168 -0.70 3.95 -20.53
N GLN A 169 -0.01 3.97 -21.68
CA GLN A 169 -0.39 4.82 -22.81
C GLN A 169 -1.79 4.50 -23.33
N MET A 170 -2.17 3.22 -23.40
CA MET A 170 -3.51 2.81 -23.82
C MET A 170 -4.57 3.29 -22.83
N CYS A 171 -4.36 3.11 -21.53
CA CYS A 171 -5.26 3.60 -20.48
C CYS A 171 -5.38 5.13 -20.51
N TRP A 172 -4.28 5.85 -20.72
CA TRP A 172 -4.28 7.31 -20.78
C TRP A 172 -4.99 7.83 -22.04
N GLY A 173 -4.74 7.22 -23.20
CA GLY A 173 -5.43 7.53 -24.45
C GLY A 173 -6.92 7.17 -24.42
N TRP A 174 -7.31 6.16 -23.64
CA TRP A 174 -8.72 5.80 -23.44
C TRP A 174 -9.42 6.77 -22.48
N ARG A 175 -8.75 7.20 -21.40
CA ARG A 175 -9.24 8.24 -20.49
C ARG A 175 -9.44 9.57 -21.21
N LYS A 176 -8.47 10.01 -22.02
CA LYS A 176 -8.56 11.26 -22.78
C LYS A 176 -9.77 11.26 -23.74
N ARG A 177 -10.03 10.14 -24.42
CA ARG A 177 -11.17 10.01 -25.34
C ARG A 177 -12.54 10.03 -24.65
N ARG A 178 -12.65 9.63 -23.39
CA ARG A 178 -13.92 9.66 -22.65
C ARG A 178 -14.16 10.96 -21.90
N VAL A 179 -13.12 11.58 -21.35
CA VAL A 179 -13.29 12.76 -20.47
C VAL A 179 -13.39 14.07 -21.25
N GLN A 180 -12.73 14.17 -22.41
CA GLN A 180 -12.68 15.42 -23.17
C GLN A 180 -14.00 15.87 -23.82
N PRO A 181 -14.86 14.98 -24.40
CA PRO A 181 -16.14 15.43 -24.96
C PRO A 181 -17.12 15.92 -23.89
N ASP A 182 -17.12 15.30 -22.70
CA ASP A 182 -18.03 15.67 -21.61
C ASP A 182 -17.64 17.02 -20.98
N LEU A 183 -16.34 17.32 -20.89
CA LEU A 183 -15.85 18.61 -20.40
C LEU A 183 -16.18 19.78 -21.34
N GLU A 184 -15.99 19.60 -22.65
CA GLU A 184 -16.33 20.64 -23.63
C GLU A 184 -17.84 20.88 -23.70
N GLU A 185 -18.67 19.85 -23.48
CA GLU A 185 -20.13 20.01 -23.40
C GLU A 185 -20.58 20.73 -22.12
N GLU A 186 -19.96 20.44 -20.96
CA GLU A 186 -20.24 21.15 -19.71
C GLU A 186 -19.77 22.61 -19.75
N GLU A 187 -18.57 22.89 -20.25
CA GLU A 187 -18.07 24.27 -20.40
C GLU A 187 -18.99 25.08 -21.33
N MET A 188 -19.45 24.49 -22.44
CA MET A 188 -20.41 25.13 -23.35
C MET A 188 -21.81 25.32 -22.74
N LYS A 189 -22.22 24.50 -21.76
CA LYS A 189 -23.46 24.69 -20.99
C LYS A 189 -23.33 25.79 -19.94
N ILE A 190 -22.16 25.94 -19.33
CA ILE A 190 -21.88 27.02 -18.37
C ILE A 190 -21.82 28.37 -19.09
N LEU A 191 -21.13 28.44 -20.23
CA LEU A 191 -21.04 29.66 -21.04
C LEU A 191 -22.41 30.11 -21.57
N ARG A 192 -23.27 29.18 -22.01
CA ARG A 192 -24.65 29.52 -22.40
C ARG A 192 -25.49 30.08 -21.26
N ARG A 193 -25.37 29.53 -20.05
CA ARG A 193 -26.07 30.08 -18.87
C ARG A 193 -25.58 31.48 -18.51
N TYR A 194 -24.29 31.74 -18.69
CA TYR A 194 -23.73 33.07 -18.42
C TYR A 194 -24.22 34.14 -19.41
N ASP A 195 -24.46 33.78 -20.67
CA ASP A 195 -24.99 34.71 -21.69
C ASP A 195 -26.49 35.04 -21.46
N ASP A 196 -27.26 34.07 -20.93
CA ASP A 196 -28.70 34.24 -20.66
C ASP A 196 -28.98 35.10 -19.40
N ASP A 197 -28.08 35.07 -18.41
CA ASP A 197 -28.24 35.81 -17.15
C ASP A 197 -27.63 37.22 -17.16
N PHE A 198 -27.03 37.67 -18.27
CA PHE A 198 -26.53 39.04 -18.38
C PHE A 198 -27.67 40.02 -18.67
N PRO A 199 -28.02 40.94 -17.74
CA PRO A 199 -29.02 41.96 -18.02
C PRO A 199 -28.50 42.87 -19.14
N LYS A 200 -29.23 42.89 -20.26
CA LYS A 200 -29.04 43.87 -21.34
C LYS A 200 -29.36 45.26 -20.79
N TYR A 201 -28.40 45.87 -20.12
CA TYR A 201 -28.44 47.30 -19.84
C TYR A 201 -28.18 48.05 -21.14
N VAL A 202 -29.30 48.47 -21.72
CA VAL A 202 -29.45 49.44 -22.79
C VAL A 202 -28.78 50.75 -22.35
N PHE A 203 -27.82 51.22 -23.14
CA PHE A 203 -27.45 52.64 -23.21
C PHE A 203 -28.40 53.35 -24.16
#